data_AF-A0A2E1L8X6-F1
#
_entry.id   AF-A0A2E1L8X6-F1
#
_cell.length_a   1.000
_cell.length_b   1.000
_cell.length_c   1.000
_cell.angle_alpha   90.00
_cell.angle_beta   90.00
_cell.angle_gamma   90.00
#
_symmetry.space_group_name_H-M   'P 1'
#
loop_
_entity.id
_entity.type
_entity.pdbx_description
1 polymer ?
#
loop_
_entity_poly.entity_id
_entity_poly.type
_entity_poly.pdbx_seq_one_letter_code
_entity_poly.pdbx_strand_id
1 'polypeptide(L)'
;MTDLVGQVDERGLAISPTLPEERKNFLIDIDGTICEDIPNEEPERMATAACYEGVVEQINKWYDQGHQICFFTARAEEHREVTEEWLSKHGFKWHTCLFGKPRGGNYHWIDNHIVRATRFNSKMTEFVKKMVEVEVFDD
;
A
#
# COMPACT_ATOMS: atom_id res chain seq x y z
N MET A 1 4.22 -10.27 -12.61
CA MET A 1 3.54 -10.63 -11.35
C MET A 1 4.31 -11.81 -10.76
N THR A 2 4.53 -11.83 -9.44
CA THR A 2 5.30 -12.90 -8.79
C THR A 2 4.39 -14.12 -8.55
N ASP A 3 4.89 -15.32 -8.83
CA ASP A 3 4.14 -16.56 -8.61
C ASP A 3 3.94 -16.83 -7.11
N LEU A 4 2.74 -17.27 -6.75
CA LEU A 4 2.41 -17.65 -5.39
C LEU A 4 2.96 -19.05 -5.07
N VAL A 5 3.29 -19.26 -3.79
CA VAL A 5 3.80 -20.52 -3.28
C VAL A 5 2.66 -21.25 -2.57
N GLY A 6 2.37 -22.48 -3.01
CA GLY A 6 1.38 -23.33 -2.35
C GLY A 6 1.76 -23.65 -0.90
N GLN A 7 0.77 -23.73 -0.02
CA GLN A 7 0.95 -23.92 1.41
C GLN A 7 0.04 -25.06 1.90
N VAL A 8 0.46 -25.73 2.97
CA VAL A 8 -0.32 -26.76 3.67
C VAL A 8 -0.33 -26.50 5.17
N ASP A 9 -1.43 -26.85 5.84
CA ASP A 9 -1.51 -26.80 7.30
C ASP A 9 -0.79 -27.99 7.97
N GLU A 10 -0.78 -28.01 9.30
CA GLU A 10 -0.19 -29.09 10.11
C GLU A 10 -0.83 -30.48 9.87
N ARG A 11 -2.01 -30.53 9.25
CA ARG A 11 -2.73 -31.76 8.89
C ARG A 11 -2.46 -32.19 7.44
N GLY A 12 -1.67 -31.43 6.69
CA GLY A 12 -1.39 -31.65 5.27
C GLY A 12 -2.50 -31.19 4.33
N LEU A 13 -3.47 -30.42 4.80
CA LEU A 13 -4.52 -29.85 3.96
C LEU A 13 -4.01 -28.57 3.30
N ALA A 14 -4.34 -28.38 2.02
CA ALA A 14 -4.00 -27.15 1.31
C ALA A 14 -4.65 -25.92 1.96
N ILE A 15 -3.85 -24.88 2.17
CA ILE A 15 -4.30 -23.57 2.65
C ILE A 15 -3.99 -22.48 1.61
N SER A 16 -4.43 -21.26 1.89
CA SER A 16 -4.20 -20.11 1.01
C SER A 16 -2.71 -19.97 0.66
N PRO A 17 -2.37 -19.85 -0.63
CA PRO A 17 -0.99 -19.69 -1.05
C PRO A 17 -0.46 -18.30 -0.63
N THR A 18 0.85 -18.20 -0.46
CA THR A 18 1.51 -16.98 0.02
C THR A 18 2.49 -16.44 -1.01
N LEU A 19 2.93 -15.18 -0.82
CA LEU A 19 4.09 -14.70 -1.56
C LEU A 19 5.36 -15.44 -1.11
N PRO A 20 6.37 -15.56 -1.99
CA PRO A 20 7.72 -15.93 -1.58
C PRO A 20 8.22 -15.04 -0.44
N GLU A 21 9.04 -15.59 0.46
CA GLU A 21 9.49 -14.92 1.70
C GLU A 21 10.15 -13.55 1.45
N GLU A 22 10.89 -13.42 0.35
CA GLU A 22 11.61 -12.20 -0.07
C GLU A 22 10.71 -11.18 -0.80
N ARG A 23 9.40 -11.42 -0.84
CA ARG A 23 8.43 -10.61 -1.57
C ARG A 23 7.34 -10.11 -0.62
N LYS A 24 6.76 -8.98 -0.99
CA LYS A 24 5.80 -8.24 -0.15
C LYS A 24 4.65 -7.76 -1.01
N ASN A 25 3.46 -7.74 -0.41
CA ASN A 25 2.32 -6.97 -0.89
C ASN A 25 2.37 -5.61 -0.19
N PHE A 26 2.68 -4.56 -0.93
CA PHE A 26 2.59 -3.20 -0.42
C PHE A 26 1.19 -2.66 -0.69
N LEU A 27 0.51 -2.26 0.39
CA LEU A 27 -0.72 -1.47 0.33
C LEU A 27 -0.35 -0.04 0.71
N ILE A 28 -0.32 0.84 -0.28
CA ILE A 28 0.24 2.19 -0.17
C ILE A 28 -0.88 3.20 -0.30
N ASP A 29 -1.02 4.06 0.72
CA ASP A 29 -1.94 5.19 0.66
C ASP A 29 -1.46 6.23 -0.37
N ILE A 30 -2.37 7.09 -0.85
CA ILE A 30 -2.02 8.12 -1.83
C ILE A 30 -1.82 9.46 -1.13
N ASP A 31 -2.93 10.07 -0.69
CA ASP A 31 -2.96 11.40 -0.12
C ASP A 31 -2.23 11.45 1.23
N GLY A 32 -1.28 12.36 1.37
CA GLY A 32 -0.41 12.48 2.54
C GLY A 32 0.68 11.39 2.65
N THR A 33 0.82 10.52 1.64
CA THR A 33 1.83 9.44 1.62
C THR A 33 2.75 9.49 0.40
N ILE A 34 2.20 9.61 -0.82
CA ILE A 34 3.01 9.74 -2.04
C ILE A 34 2.87 11.14 -2.68
N CYS A 35 1.90 11.91 -2.23
CA CYS A 35 1.68 13.30 -2.60
C CYS A 35 1.10 14.08 -1.42
N GLU A 36 0.84 15.37 -1.65
CA GLU A 36 0.07 16.22 -0.75
C GLU A 36 -1.22 15.54 -0.24
N ASP A 37 -1.63 15.88 0.97
CA ASP A 37 -2.88 15.40 1.57
C ASP A 37 -4.06 16.17 0.95
N ILE A 38 -4.78 15.51 0.04
CA ILE A 38 -5.93 16.06 -0.68
C ILE A 38 -7.21 15.37 -0.17
N PRO A 39 -8.17 16.12 0.40
CA PRO A 39 -9.46 15.56 0.77
C PRO A 39 -10.31 15.25 -0.47
N ASN A 40 -11.25 14.32 -0.34
CA ASN A 40 -12.23 14.02 -1.40
C ASN A 40 -13.06 15.25 -1.78
N GLU A 41 -13.25 16.18 -0.85
CA GLU A 41 -14.02 17.40 -1.04
C GLU A 41 -13.34 18.43 -1.95
N GLU A 42 -12.09 18.22 -2.34
CA GLU A 42 -11.32 19.11 -3.23
C GLU A 42 -10.71 18.34 -4.43
N PRO A 43 -11.53 17.67 -5.26
CA PRO A 43 -11.06 16.81 -6.33
C PRO A 43 -10.28 17.55 -7.42
N GLU A 44 -10.49 18.85 -7.59
CA GLU A 44 -9.76 19.70 -8.54
C GLU A 44 -8.26 19.78 -8.24
N ARG A 45 -7.86 19.54 -6.98
CA ARG A 45 -6.45 19.51 -6.57
C ARG A 45 -5.75 18.19 -6.89
N MET A 46 -6.50 17.10 -7.10
CA MET A 46 -5.93 15.76 -7.27
C MET A 46 -5.04 15.64 -8.52
N ALA A 47 -5.40 16.31 -9.62
CA ALA A 47 -4.66 16.25 -10.88
C ALA A 47 -3.30 16.96 -10.86
N THR A 48 -3.10 17.87 -9.91
CA THR A 48 -1.92 18.73 -9.81
C THR A 48 -1.19 18.59 -8.47
N ALA A 49 -1.66 17.71 -7.58
CA ALA A 49 -1.05 17.43 -6.29
C ALA A 49 0.45 17.15 -6.45
N ALA A 50 1.27 17.81 -5.62
CA ALA A 50 2.71 17.65 -5.67
C ALA A 50 3.13 16.29 -5.12
N CYS A 51 3.90 15.53 -5.91
CA CYS A 51 4.48 14.27 -5.49
C CYS A 51 5.66 14.50 -4.54
N TYR A 52 5.78 13.67 -3.50
CA TYR A 52 6.91 13.77 -2.57
C TYR A 52 8.21 13.27 -3.23
N GLU A 53 9.33 13.92 -2.91
CA GLU A 53 10.64 13.59 -3.49
C GLU A 53 11.05 12.14 -3.19
N GLY A 54 11.49 11.41 -4.22
CA GLY A 54 12.04 10.05 -4.10
C GLY A 54 11.00 8.91 -4.02
N VAL A 55 9.70 9.22 -3.89
CA VAL A 55 8.68 8.17 -3.71
C VAL A 55 8.46 7.34 -4.97
N VAL A 56 8.53 7.97 -6.15
CA VAL A 56 8.37 7.29 -7.44
C VAL A 56 9.49 6.27 -7.62
N GLU A 57 10.74 6.69 -7.40
CA GLU A 57 11.92 5.86 -7.54
C GLU A 57 11.89 4.68 -6.56
N GLN A 58 11.50 4.93 -5.31
CA GLN A 58 11.44 3.89 -4.28
C GLN A 58 10.35 2.86 -4.54
N ILE A 59 9.15 3.30 -4.96
CA ILE A 59 8.04 2.39 -5.29
C ILE A 59 8.35 1.59 -6.55
N ASN A 60 8.93 2.23 -7.57
CA ASN A 60 9.33 1.56 -8.79
C ASN A 60 10.48 0.57 -8.54
N LYS A 61 11.42 0.87 -7.64
CA LYS A 61 12.44 -0.09 -7.17
C LYS A 61 11.78 -1.34 -6.56
N TRP A 62 10.75 -1.18 -5.71
CA TRP A 62 10.03 -2.33 -5.17
C TRP A 62 9.28 -3.12 -6.24
N TYR A 63 8.64 -2.42 -7.18
CA TYR A 63 7.98 -3.05 -8.32
C TYR A 63 8.97 -3.90 -9.13
N ASP A 64 10.13 -3.33 -9.48
CA ASP A 64 11.17 -3.98 -10.29
C ASP A 64 11.85 -5.15 -9.55
N GLN A 65 11.84 -5.13 -8.21
CA GLN A 65 12.24 -6.26 -7.37
C GLN A 65 11.20 -7.39 -7.31
N GLY A 66 10.02 -7.21 -7.93
CA GLY A 66 8.95 -8.20 -7.97
C GLY A 66 7.98 -8.13 -6.79
N HIS A 67 8.04 -7.08 -5.96
CA HIS A 67 7.00 -6.83 -4.97
C HIS A 67 5.68 -6.46 -5.65
N GLN A 68 4.57 -6.77 -5.00
CA GLN A 68 3.26 -6.35 -5.46
C GLN A 68 2.97 -4.95 -4.92
N ILE A 69 2.53 -4.06 -5.80
CA ILE A 69 2.24 -2.66 -5.49
C ILE A 69 0.74 -2.45 -5.70
N CYS A 70 0.02 -2.27 -4.59
CA CYS A 70 -1.37 -1.92 -4.56
C CYS A 70 -1.52 -0.53 -3.93
N PHE A 71 -2.02 0.45 -4.68
CA PHE A 71 -2.48 1.68 -4.06
C PHE A 71 -3.81 1.43 -3.36
N PHE A 72 -3.94 1.86 -2.11
CA PHE A 72 -5.11 1.65 -1.27
C PHE A 72 -5.54 2.98 -0.66
N THR A 73 -6.46 3.66 -1.36
CA THR A 73 -6.81 5.05 -1.11
C THR A 73 -8.24 5.22 -0.60
N ALA A 74 -8.42 6.24 0.24
CA ALA A 74 -9.75 6.67 0.69
C ALA A 74 -10.46 7.59 -0.31
N ARG A 75 -9.84 7.87 -1.47
CA ARG A 75 -10.54 8.50 -2.59
C ARG A 75 -11.77 7.67 -2.98
N ALA A 76 -12.88 8.34 -3.28
CA ALA A 76 -14.08 7.71 -3.80
C ALA A 76 -13.83 7.15 -5.21
N GLU A 77 -14.59 6.12 -5.60
CA GLU A 77 -14.50 5.49 -6.93
C GLU A 77 -14.71 6.50 -8.08
N GLU A 78 -15.50 7.55 -7.86
CA GLU A 78 -15.71 8.62 -8.86
C GLU A 78 -14.43 9.39 -9.20
N HIS A 79 -13.40 9.34 -8.35
CA HIS A 79 -12.10 9.96 -8.59
C HIS A 79 -11.06 9.01 -9.20
N ARG A 80 -11.48 7.83 -9.65
CA ARG A 80 -10.57 6.82 -10.22
C ARG A 80 -9.77 7.35 -11.40
N GLU A 81 -10.45 7.93 -12.39
CA GLU A 81 -9.82 8.40 -13.63
C GLU A 81 -8.72 9.41 -13.34
N VAL A 82 -9.03 10.51 -12.63
CA VAL A 82 -8.04 11.53 -12.26
C VAL A 82 -6.88 10.97 -11.44
N THR A 83 -7.14 9.96 -10.61
CA THR A 83 -6.12 9.33 -9.78
C THR A 83 -5.17 8.47 -10.61
N GLU A 84 -5.70 7.60 -11.47
CA GLU A 84 -4.90 6.70 -12.32
C GLU A 84 -4.14 7.49 -13.40
N GLU A 85 -4.71 8.56 -13.93
CA GLU A 85 -4.01 9.51 -14.80
C GLU A 85 -2.86 10.21 -14.07
N TRP A 86 -3.09 10.68 -12.84
CA TRP A 86 -2.05 11.30 -12.02
C TRP A 86 -0.91 10.32 -11.72
N LEU A 87 -1.24 9.08 -11.35
CA LEU A 87 -0.25 8.02 -11.10
C LEU A 87 0.58 7.71 -12.37
N SER A 88 -0.09 7.59 -13.52
CA SER A 88 0.55 7.35 -14.81
C SER A 88 1.49 8.50 -15.19
N LYS A 89 1.01 9.74 -15.05
CA LYS A 89 1.76 10.96 -15.37
C LYS A 89 3.04 11.09 -14.57
N HIS A 90 3.03 10.69 -13.29
CA HIS A 90 4.20 10.71 -12.42
C HIS A 90 5.11 9.47 -12.58
N GLY A 91 4.72 8.51 -13.43
CA GLY A 91 5.56 7.37 -13.77
C GLY A 91 5.58 6.26 -12.72
N PHE A 92 4.57 6.17 -11.86
CA PHE A 92 4.46 5.03 -10.94
C PHE A 92 4.27 3.71 -11.72
N LYS A 93 4.81 2.63 -11.20
CA LYS A 93 4.50 1.26 -11.63
C LYS A 93 3.69 0.59 -10.53
N TRP A 94 2.48 0.13 -10.85
CA TRP A 94 1.61 -0.55 -9.89
C TRP A 94 0.87 -1.72 -10.54
N HIS A 95 0.27 -2.57 -9.70
CA HIS A 95 -0.50 -3.73 -10.14
C HIS A 95 -2.00 -3.47 -9.97
N THR A 96 -2.41 -2.85 -8.86
CA THR A 96 -3.82 -2.59 -8.54
C THR A 96 -3.98 -1.25 -7.81
N CYS A 97 -5.18 -0.66 -7.92
CA CYS A 97 -5.58 0.51 -7.14
C CYS A 97 -7.00 0.28 -6.58
N LEU A 98 -7.08 0.17 -5.26
CA LEU A 98 -8.31 -0.04 -4.49
C LEU A 98 -8.76 1.29 -3.90
N PHE A 99 -10.00 1.69 -4.20
CA PHE A 99 -10.62 2.93 -3.75
C PHE A 99 -11.64 2.66 -2.64
N GLY A 100 -12.13 3.72 -2.01
CA GLY A 100 -13.16 3.61 -0.97
C GLY A 100 -12.66 3.03 0.35
N LYS A 101 -11.35 3.10 0.63
CA LYS A 101 -10.81 2.83 1.98
C LYS A 101 -11.57 3.70 3.00
N PRO A 102 -12.01 3.14 4.15
CA PRO A 102 -12.71 3.91 5.18
C PRO A 102 -11.91 5.15 5.60
N ARG A 103 -12.59 6.28 5.76
CA ARG A 103 -11.97 7.57 6.13
C ARG A 103 -11.87 7.72 7.66
N GLY A 104 -10.97 8.59 8.13
CA GLY A 104 -10.94 9.08 9.52
C GLY A 104 -9.79 8.59 10.39
N GLY A 105 -8.91 7.72 9.89
CA GLY A 105 -7.64 7.39 10.55
C GLY A 105 -7.80 6.79 11.95
N ASN A 106 -8.12 5.51 12.04
CA ASN A 106 -8.00 4.68 13.26
C ASN A 106 -8.16 3.22 12.84
N TYR A 107 -7.20 2.74 12.05
CA TYR A 107 -7.29 1.43 11.42
C TYR A 107 -6.79 0.36 12.38
N HIS A 108 -7.64 -0.62 12.67
CA HIS A 108 -7.26 -1.88 13.29
C HIS A 108 -7.41 -2.97 12.23
N TRP A 109 -6.29 -3.48 11.72
CA TRP A 109 -6.29 -4.54 10.70
C TRP A 109 -6.13 -5.89 11.39
N ILE A 110 -7.18 -6.71 11.30
CA ILE A 110 -7.18 -8.10 11.78
C ILE A 110 -7.05 -9.02 10.57
N ASP A 111 -6.05 -9.90 10.58
CA ASP A 111 -5.76 -10.86 9.52
C ASP A 111 -5.14 -12.11 10.14
N ASN A 112 -5.38 -13.27 9.54
CA ASN A 112 -4.78 -14.54 9.98
C ASN A 112 -3.31 -14.67 9.53
N HIS A 113 -2.82 -13.75 8.69
CA HIS A 113 -1.41 -13.57 8.36
C HIS A 113 -0.80 -12.36 9.07
N ILE A 114 0.52 -12.33 9.22
CA ILE A 114 1.23 -11.19 9.82
C ILE A 114 1.07 -9.95 8.94
N VAL A 115 0.31 -8.97 9.43
CA VAL A 115 0.20 -7.64 8.83
C VAL A 115 1.28 -6.74 9.40
N ARG A 116 1.99 -6.03 8.52
CA ARG A 116 3.00 -5.05 8.91
C ARG A 116 2.50 -3.66 8.53
N ALA A 117 2.45 -2.75 9.50
CA ALA A 117 2.11 -1.36 9.27
C ALA A 117 3.37 -0.49 9.32
N THR A 118 3.45 0.51 8.44
CA THR A 118 4.46 1.57 8.50
C THR A 118 3.77 2.91 8.36
N ARG A 119 4.06 3.83 9.28
CA ARG A 119 3.59 5.21 9.19
C ARG A 119 4.56 6.04 8.37
N PHE A 120 4.09 6.61 7.26
CA PHE A 120 4.82 7.66 6.57
C PHE A 120 4.79 8.95 7.39
N ASN A 121 5.90 9.67 7.45
CA ASN A 121 5.99 10.95 8.16
C ASN A 121 6.30 12.11 7.22
N SER A 122 7.35 11.97 6.40
CA SER A 122 7.79 13.06 5.51
C SER A 122 8.75 12.63 4.41
N LYS A 123 9.52 11.55 4.61
CA LYS A 123 10.50 11.06 3.64
C LYS A 123 10.41 9.56 3.50
N MET A 124 10.46 9.10 2.26
CA MET A 124 10.57 7.67 1.95
C MET A 124 12.05 7.30 1.99
N THR A 125 12.45 6.55 3.00
CA THR A 125 13.85 6.14 3.24
C THR A 125 13.90 4.63 3.43
N GLU A 126 15.10 4.07 3.53
CA GLU A 126 15.28 2.65 3.84
C GLU A 126 14.64 2.29 5.20
N PHE A 127 14.06 1.09 5.28
CA PHE A 127 13.36 0.65 6.49
C PHE A 127 14.31 0.50 7.68
N VAL A 128 13.88 0.97 8.85
CA VAL A 128 14.56 0.79 10.13
C VAL A 128 13.65 -0.01 11.08
N LYS A 129 14.24 -0.97 11.81
CA LYS A 129 13.50 -1.77 12.80
C LYS A 129 13.36 -1.00 14.12
N LYS A 130 12.15 -0.95 14.66
CA LYS A 130 11.83 -0.40 15.99
C LYS A 130 10.83 -1.31 16.70
N MET A 131 10.96 -1.44 18.02
CA MET A 131 9.98 -2.15 18.86
C MET A 131 8.92 -1.16 19.33
N VAL A 132 7.65 -1.52 19.22
CA VAL A 132 6.49 -0.73 19.67
C VAL A 132 5.48 -1.67 20.33
N GLU A 133 4.72 -1.15 21.27
CA GLU A 133 3.58 -1.87 21.86
C GLU A 133 2.43 -1.91 20.84
N VAL A 134 1.76 -3.07 20.75
CA VAL A 134 0.63 -3.32 19.85
C VAL A 134 -0.44 -4.09 20.60
N GLU A 135 -1.70 -3.90 20.21
CA GLU A 135 -2.81 -4.71 20.68
C GLU A 135 -2.80 -6.06 19.94
N VAL A 136 -2.92 -7.15 20.70
CA VAL A 136 -3.01 -8.53 20.19
C VAL A 136 -4.12 -9.27 20.92
N PHE A 137 -4.62 -10.36 20.32
CA PHE A 137 -5.54 -11.26 21.01
C PHE A 137 -4.82 -12.01 22.13
N ASP A 138 -5.59 -12.41 23.14
CA ASP A 138 -5.15 -13.35 24.16
C ASP A 138 -5.30 -14.77 23.57
N ASP A 139 -4.17 -15.47 23.39
CA ASP A 139 -4.10 -16.79 22.70
C ASP A 139 -4.63 -17.95 23.58
#